data_AF-A0A2V5TJQ4-F1
#
_entry.id   AF-A0A2V5TJQ4-F1
#
_cell.length_a   1.000
_cell.length_b   1.000
_cell.length_c   1.000
_cell.angle_alpha   90.00
_cell.angle_beta   90.00
_cell.angle_gamma   90.00
#
_symmetry.space_group_name_H-M   'P 1'
#
loop_
_entity.id
_entity.type
_entity.pdbx_description
1 polymer ?
#
loop_
_entity_poly.entity_id
_entity_poly.type
_entity_poly.pdbx_seq_one_letter_code
_entity_poly.pdbx_strand_id
1 'polypeptide(L)' 'MADVNRWRKANGRGEPPVDALGGALDSHDIKRVMWLRRDFTPGRYVLHCEMPVTSDSQTTNQQITHADVGMVREIKIDE' A
#
# COMPACT_ATOMS: atom_id res chain seq x y z
N MET A 1 9.48 -5.61 -4.51
CA MET A 1 9.37 -4.16 -4.23
C MET A 1 9.33 -3.27 -5.48
N ALA A 2 10.29 -3.36 -6.42
CA ALA A 2 10.37 -2.44 -7.57
C ALA A 2 9.12 -2.42 -8.45
N ASP A 3 8.52 -3.57 -8.74
CA ASP A 3 7.30 -3.66 -9.56
C ASP A 3 6.07 -3.08 -8.85
N VAL A 4 5.97 -3.27 -7.53
CA VAL A 4 4.93 -2.65 -6.70
C VAL A 4 5.07 -1.12 -6.73
N ASN A 5 6.28 -0.59 -6.57
CA ASN A 5 6.49 0.85 -6.60
C ASN A 5 6.19 1.44 -7.99
N ARG A 6 6.60 0.74 -9.06
CA ARG A 6 6.30 1.14 -10.44
C ARG A 6 4.79 1.20 -10.68
N TRP A 7 4.06 0.15 -10.32
CA TRP A 7 2.60 0.09 -10.47
C TRP A 7 1.89 1.20 -9.67
N ARG A 8 2.30 1.38 -8.42
CA ARG A 8 1.79 2.38 -7.49
C ARG A 8 1.94 3.81 -8.00
N LYS A 9 3.13 4.17 -8.49
CA LYS A 9 3.44 5.50 -9.05
C LYS A 9 2.80 5.76 -10.41
N ALA A 10 2.36 4.71 -11.11
CA ALA A 10 1.72 4.81 -12.41
C ALA A 10 0.18 4.90 -12.34
N ASN A 11 -0.40 5.27 -11.19
CA ASN A 11 -1.86 5.26 -10.95
C ASN A 11 -2.50 3.89 -11.23
N GLY A 12 -1.80 2.81 -10.90
CA GLY A 12 -2.25 1.46 -11.16
C GLY A 12 -2.23 1.03 -12.63
N ARG A 13 -1.56 1.79 -13.51
CA ARG A 13 -1.31 1.36 -14.90
C ARG A 13 -0.21 0.29 -14.95
N GLY A 14 -0.40 -0.70 -15.83
CA GLY A 14 0.46 -1.87 -15.96
C GLY A 14 -0.17 -3.10 -15.31
N GLU A 15 0.49 -4.25 -15.38
CA GLU A 15 0.03 -5.47 -14.71
C GLU A 15 0.03 -5.22 -13.19
N PRO A 16 -1.15 -5.22 -12.52
CA PRO A 16 -1.19 -5.04 -11.09
C PRO A 16 -0.55 -6.25 -10.40
N PRO A 17 0.06 -6.06 -9.23
CA PRO A 17 0.16 -7.16 -8.28
C PRO A 17 -1.25 -7.74 -8.10
N VAL A 18 -1.36 -9.07 -8.19
CA VAL A 18 -2.60 -9.83 -8.45
C VAL A 18 -3.81 -9.42 -7.60
N ASP A 19 -3.61 -8.87 -6.40
CA ASP A 19 -4.65 -8.40 -5.48
C ASP A 19 -4.33 -7.02 -4.86
N ALA A 20 -4.37 -5.95 -5.65
CA ALA A 20 -4.24 -4.60 -5.10
C ALA A 20 -5.51 -4.16 -4.36
N LEU A 21 -5.38 -3.91 -3.05
CA LEU A 21 -6.47 -3.43 -2.19
C LEU A 21 -6.19 -1.99 -1.74
N GLY A 22 -7.04 -1.06 -2.18
CA GLY A 22 -7.07 0.32 -1.66
C GLY A 22 -8.06 0.48 -0.51
N GLY A 23 -7.82 1.46 0.36
CA GLY A 23 -8.90 2.12 1.13
C GLY A 23 -9.22 1.59 2.52
N ALA A 24 -8.50 0.60 3.06
CA ALA A 24 -8.72 0.18 4.45
C ALA A 24 -8.02 1.10 5.46
N LEU A 25 -7.07 1.97 5.09
CA LEU A 25 -6.21 2.69 6.05
C LEU A 25 -6.17 4.21 5.84
N ASP A 26 -7.15 4.80 5.14
CA ASP A 26 -7.21 6.24 4.83
C ASP A 26 -7.60 7.11 6.05
N SER A 27 -7.16 6.71 7.24
CA SER A 27 -7.40 7.43 8.49
C SER A 27 -6.10 8.04 8.98
N HIS A 28 -6.07 9.37 9.09
CA HIS A 28 -4.92 10.15 9.57
C HIS A 28 -4.62 9.98 11.07
N ASP A 29 -5.12 8.91 11.71
CA ASP A 29 -5.19 8.81 13.17
C ASP A 29 -4.22 7.74 13.70
N ILE A 30 -3.20 8.20 14.44
CA ILE A 30 -1.93 7.52 14.75
C ILE A 30 -2.07 6.33 15.74
N LYS A 31 -3.28 6.05 16.26
CA LYS A 31 -3.48 5.01 17.30
C LYS A 31 -4.66 4.07 17.06
N ARG A 32 -5.19 4.04 15.84
CA ARG A 32 -6.36 3.21 15.53
C ARG A 32 -5.94 1.77 15.24
N VAL A 33 -6.55 0.82 15.97
CA VAL A 33 -6.50 -0.61 15.64
C VAL A 33 -7.68 -0.93 14.75
N MET A 34 -7.42 -1.58 13.60
CA MET A 34 -8.46 -2.00 12.67
C MET A 34 -8.29 -3.49 12.35
N TRP A 35 -9.42 -4.16 12.15
CA TRP A 35 -9.45 -5.57 11.79
C TRP A 35 -9.86 -5.72 10.33
N LEU A 36 -9.04 -6.41 9.55
CA LEU A 36 -9.34 -6.78 8.16
C LEU A 36 -9.59 -8.30 8.13
N ARG A 37 -10.74 -8.71 7.59
CA ARG A 37 -11.02 -10.12 7.28
C ARG A 37 -11.08 -10.28 5.76
N ARG A 38 -10.26 -11.17 5.23
CA ARG A 38 -10.19 -11.48 3.80
C ARG A 38 -9.76 -12.94 3.64
N ASP A 39 -10.33 -13.60 2.64
CA ASP A 39 -9.82 -14.87 2.16
C ASP A 39 -8.61 -14.59 1.27
N PHE A 40 -7.42 -14.87 1.79
CA PHE A 40 -6.18 -14.76 1.03
C PHE A 40 -5.93 -16.08 0.30
N THR A 41 -5.60 -16.00 -0.98
CA THR A 41 -5.02 -17.15 -1.68
C THR A 41 -3.58 -17.34 -1.19
N PRO A 42 -3.05 -18.58 -1.15
CA PRO A 42 -1.65 -18.79 -0.80
C PRO A 42 -0.73 -17.99 -1.73
N GLY A 43 0.21 -17.22 -1.17
CA GLY A 43 0.97 -16.25 -1.93
C GLY A 43 1.77 -15.26 -1.10
N ARG A 44 2.40 -14.30 -1.80
CA ARG A 44 3.12 -13.18 -1.18
C ARG A 44 2.32 -11.89 -1.37
N TYR A 45 2.08 -11.21 -0.26
CA TYR A 45 1.35 -9.96 -0.19
C TYR A 45 2.24 -8.84 0.32
N VAL A 46 1.92 -7.61 -0.08
CA VAL A 46 2.65 -6.40 0.33
C VAL A 46 1.67 -5.43 0.98
N LEU A 47 1.87 -5.18 2.27
CA LEU A 47 1.23 -4.10 3.00
C LEU A 47 2.12 -2.85 2.93
N HIS A 48 1.56 -1.70 2.58
CA HIS A 48 2.32 -0.44 2.46
C HIS A 48 1.46 0.75 2.86
N CYS A 49 2.11 1.87 3.18
CA CYS A 49 1.43 3.11 3.53
C CYS A 49 1.55 4.15 2.40
N GLU A 50 0.41 4.60 1.88
CA GLU A 50 0.32 5.58 0.78
C GLU A 50 0.30 7.03 1.24
N MET A 51 0.38 7.26 2.55
CA MET A 51 0.42 8.61 3.11
C MET A 51 1.64 9.37 2.56
N PRO A 52 1.47 10.59 2.02
CA PRO A 52 2.58 11.46 1.66
C PRO A 52 3.44 11.77 2.89
N VAL A 53 4.74 11.95 2.66
CA VAL A 53 5.67 12.44 3.69
C VAL A 53 5.43 13.93 3.99
N THR A 54 4.92 14.69 3.01
CA THR A 54 4.58 16.11 3.19
C THR A 54 3.13 16.28 3.63
N SER A 55 2.86 17.31 4.44
CA SER A 55 1.54 17.61 5.00
C SER A 55 0.62 18.37 4.04
N ASP A 56 0.99 18.47 2.77
CA ASP A 56 0.28 19.30 1.80
C ASP A 56 -0.98 18.54 1.36
N SER A 57 -2.15 19.16 1.53
CA SER A 57 -3.47 18.55 1.26
C SER A 57 -3.72 18.07 -0.19
N GLN A 58 -2.78 18.29 -1.11
CA GLN A 58 -2.83 17.74 -2.47
C GLN A 58 -2.05 16.44 -2.53
N THR A 59 -2.71 15.33 -2.19
CA THR A 59 -2.22 13.97 -2.46
C THR A 59 -2.14 13.76 -3.98
N THR A 60 -0.93 13.81 -4.54
CA THR A 60 -0.69 13.33 -5.90
C THR A 60 0.16 12.06 -5.82
N ASN A 61 -0.09 11.11 -6.71
CA ASN A 61 0.68 9.85 -6.74
C ASN A 61 2.16 10.05 -7.09
N GLN A 62 2.57 11.28 -7.42
CA GLN A 62 3.95 11.69 -7.67
C GLN A 62 4.71 12.12 -6.41
N GLN A 63 4.03 12.34 -5.29
CA GLN A 63 4.68 12.69 -4.03
C GLN A 63 5.47 11.51 -3.45
N ILE A 64 6.49 11.82 -2.65
CA ILE A 64 7.18 10.83 -1.83
C ILE A 64 6.20 10.38 -0.73
N THR A 65 5.92 9.08 -0.65
CA THR A 65 5.05 8.50 0.39
C THR A 65 5.85 7.74 1.43
N HIS A 66 5.22 7.39 2.55
CA HIS A 66 5.83 6.52 3.56
C HIS A 66 6.35 5.21 2.96
N ALA A 67 5.66 4.64 1.96
CA ALA A 67 6.15 3.46 1.24
C ALA A 67 7.49 3.71 0.50
N ASP A 68 7.71 4.90 -0.07
CA ASP A 68 8.98 5.24 -0.76
C ASP A 68 10.16 5.29 0.20
N VAL A 69 9.91 5.66 1.45
CA VAL A 69 10.93 5.73 2.51
C VAL A 69 11.01 4.46 3.36
N GLY A 70 10.31 3.40 2.95
CA GLY A 70 10.48 2.05 3.51
C GLY A 70 9.34 1.54 4.42
N MET A 71 8.20 2.24 4.52
CA MET A 71 7.02 1.77 5.27
C MET A 71 6.25 0.73 4.46
N VAL A 72 6.89 -0.41 4.24
CA VAL A 72 6.40 -1.56 3.47
C VAL A 72 6.69 -2.84 4.25
N ARG A 73 5.73 -3.76 4.25
CA ARG A 73 5.84 -5.07 4.90
C ARG A 73 5.38 -6.17 3.95
N GLU A 74 6.20 -7.20 3.81
CA GLU A 74 5.82 -8.41 3.10
C GLU A 74 5.17 -9.40 4.07
N ILE A 75 4.13 -10.08 3.59
CA ILE A 75 3.41 -11.12 4.31
C ILE A 75 3.32 -12.33 3.39
N LYS A 76 3.68 -13.50 3.89
CA LYS A 76 3.48 -14.77 3.19
C LYS A 76 2.26 -15.46 3.79
N ILE A 77 1.34 -15.88 2.93
CA ILE A 77 0.23 -16.74 3.29
C ILE A 77 0.54 -18.12 2.72
N ASP A 78 0.67 -19.10 3.60
CA ASP A 78 0.87 -20.50 3.26
C ASP A 78 -0.49 -21.21 3.09
N GLU A 79 -0.46 -22.44 2.57
CA GLU A 79 -1.64 -23.33 2.48
C GLU A 79 -2.14 -23.79 3.86
#